data_AF-A0A218W0U3-F1
#
_entry.id   AF-A0A218W0U3-F1
#
_cell.length_a   1.000
_cell.length_b   1.000
_cell.length_c   1.000
_cell.angle_alpha   90.00
_cell.angle_beta   90.00
_cell.angle_gamma   90.00
#
_symmetry.space_group_name_H-M   'P 1'
#
loop_
_entity.id
_entity.type
_entity.pdbx_description
1 polymer ?
#
loop_
_entity_poly.entity_id
_entity_poly.type
_entity_poly.pdbx_seq_one_letter_code
_entity_poly.pdbx_strand_id
1 'polypeptide(L)'
;MTALLAKATARALVKRPVVNSSCRDGKSFTYNSNINIAVAVAMDGGLITPDIFSVSRKFSHAQGAIMAVGASHPTVVASKDGRIGMKNQMQVNVTADHRVIYEADLASFLQSMAKIIDDPKDLTF
;
A
#
# COMPACT_ATOMS: atom_id res chain seq x y z
N MET A 1 1.12 12.80 -7.32
CA MET A 1 1.11 12.02 -6.05
C MET A 1 1.10 10.51 -6.31
N THR A 2 0.21 9.99 -7.17
CA THR A 2 0.03 8.56 -7.45
C THR A 2 1.31 7.83 -7.87
N ALA A 3 2.15 8.43 -8.72
CA ALA A 3 3.42 7.83 -9.14
C ALA A 3 4.43 7.65 -7.99
N LEU A 4 4.45 8.59 -7.03
CA LEU A 4 5.33 8.52 -5.86
C LEU A 4 4.89 7.39 -4.92
N LEU A 5 3.57 7.25 -4.71
CA LEU A 5 3.00 6.14 -3.96
C LEU A 5 3.33 4.80 -4.62
N ALA A 6 3.10 4.67 -5.93
CA ALA A 6 3.43 3.44 -6.65
C ALA A 6 4.92 3.07 -6.56
N LYS A 7 5.83 4.04 -6.71
CA LYS A 7 7.28 3.79 -6.59
C LYS A 7 7.70 3.46 -5.15
N ALA A 8 7.09 4.11 -4.14
CA ALA A 8 7.31 3.80 -2.73
C ALA A 8 6.83 2.38 -2.39
N THR A 9 5.64 2.01 -2.85
CA THR A 9 5.08 0.65 -2.72
C THR A 9 5.98 -0.38 -3.40
N ALA A 10 6.42 -0.13 -4.63
CA ALA A 10 7.33 -1.06 -5.34
C ALA A 10 8.62 -1.29 -4.55
N ARG A 11 9.26 -0.23 -4.05
CA ARG A 11 10.48 -0.34 -3.23
C ARG A 11 10.25 -1.07 -1.91
N ALA A 12 9.10 -0.84 -1.27
CA ALA A 12 8.75 -1.54 -0.04
C ALA A 12 8.50 -3.05 -0.31
N LEU A 13 7.88 -3.40 -1.43
CA LEU A 13 7.68 -4.79 -1.86
C LEU A 13 8.98 -5.51 -2.19
N VAL A 14 9.97 -4.82 -2.79
CA VAL A 14 11.32 -5.39 -3.01
C VAL A 14 11.98 -5.80 -1.69
N LYS A 15 11.82 -4.99 -0.63
CA LYS A 15 12.37 -5.31 0.70
C LYS A 15 11.59 -6.42 1.41
N ARG A 16 10.32 -6.60 1.08
CA ARG A 16 9.40 -7.55 1.74
C ARG A 16 8.59 -8.33 0.69
N PRO A 17 9.19 -9.31 -0.01
CA PRO A 17 8.54 -10.08 -1.06
C PRO A 17 7.37 -10.93 -0.56
N VAL A 18 7.30 -11.22 0.75
CA VAL A 18 6.18 -11.95 1.38
C VAL A 18 4.83 -11.28 1.15
N VAL A 19 4.81 -9.94 1.10
CA VAL A 19 3.60 -9.15 0.85
C VAL A 19 3.17 -9.23 -0.62
N ASN A 20 4.09 -9.54 -1.54
CA ASN A 20 3.83 -9.78 -2.97
C ASN A 20 3.46 -11.24 -3.28
N SER A 21 2.96 -11.98 -2.28
CA SER A 21 2.53 -13.36 -2.46
C SER A 21 1.18 -13.46 -3.16
N SER A 22 0.93 -14.61 -3.77
CA SER A 22 -0.33 -14.97 -4.42
C SER A 22 -0.82 -16.32 -3.90
N CYS A 23 -2.14 -16.49 -3.80
CA CYS A 23 -2.76 -17.73 -3.39
C CYS A 23 -3.64 -18.27 -4.52
N ARG A 24 -3.20 -19.30 -5.26
CA ARG A 24 -3.93 -19.78 -6.45
C ARG A 24 -5.19 -20.58 -6.09
N ASP A 25 -5.10 -21.43 -5.06
CA ASP A 25 -6.15 -22.41 -4.74
C ASP A 25 -6.52 -22.44 -3.23
N GLY A 26 -6.22 -21.38 -2.50
CA GLY A 26 -6.44 -21.32 -1.04
C GLY A 26 -5.46 -22.16 -0.20
N LYS A 27 -4.59 -22.94 -0.85
CA LYS A 27 -3.65 -23.91 -0.22
C LYS A 27 -2.20 -23.72 -0.65
N SER A 28 -1.98 -23.26 -1.88
CA SER A 28 -0.66 -23.04 -2.47
C SER A 28 -0.37 -21.53 -2.54
N PHE A 29 0.72 -21.12 -1.89
CA PHE A 29 1.17 -19.73 -1.88
C PHE A 29 2.45 -19.59 -2.69
N THR A 30 2.49 -18.60 -3.57
CA THR A 30 3.64 -18.34 -4.46
C THR A 30 4.13 -16.93 -4.26
N TYR A 31 5.43 -16.79 -4.04
CA TYR A 31 6.10 -15.49 -3.98
C TYR A 31 6.46 -15.04 -5.39
N ASN A 32 5.86 -13.92 -5.82
CA ASN A 32 6.06 -13.42 -7.17
C ASN A 32 7.34 -12.58 -7.23
N SER A 33 8.17 -12.84 -8.24
CA SER A 33 9.35 -12.02 -8.56
C SER A 33 8.95 -10.71 -9.25
N ASN A 34 7.84 -10.72 -9.99
CA ASN A 34 7.28 -9.53 -10.63
C ASN A 34 6.36 -8.78 -9.67
N ILE A 35 6.53 -7.46 -9.57
CA ILE A 35 5.69 -6.58 -8.76
C ILE A 35 4.71 -5.87 -9.69
N ASN A 36 3.43 -6.25 -9.61
CA ASN A 36 2.35 -5.61 -10.35
C ASN A 36 1.49 -4.78 -9.38
N ILE A 37 1.55 -3.46 -9.50
CA ILE A 37 0.79 -2.55 -8.65
C ILE A 37 -0.39 -2.01 -9.46
N ALA A 38 -1.60 -2.42 -9.10
CA ALA A 38 -2.83 -1.82 -9.61
C ALA A 38 -3.14 -0.57 -8.78
N VAL A 39 -3.34 0.56 -9.45
CA VAL A 39 -3.77 1.81 -8.79
C VAL A 39 -5.20 2.13 -9.20
N ALA A 40 -6.09 2.11 -8.21
CA ALA A 40 -7.47 2.57 -8.34
C ALA A 40 -7.52 4.09 -8.15
N VAL A 41 -8.22 4.81 -9.03
CA VAL A 41 -8.52 6.23 -8.81
C VAL A 41 -10.02 6.40 -8.73
N ALA A 42 -10.49 6.93 -7.60
CA ALA A 42 -11.88 7.35 -7.47
C ALA A 42 -12.03 8.70 -8.16
N MET A 43 -12.94 8.79 -9.13
CA MET A 43 -13.39 10.03 -9.75
C MET A 43 -14.80 10.34 -9.24
N ASP A 44 -15.28 11.59 -9.39
CA ASP A 44 -16.63 12.01 -8.95
C ASP A 44 -17.78 11.17 -9.56
N GLY A 45 -17.50 10.41 -10.63
CA GLY A 45 -18.44 9.46 -11.26
C GLY A 45 -18.29 7.99 -10.85
N GLY A 46 -17.41 7.65 -9.89
CA GLY A 46 -17.17 6.29 -9.43
C GLY A 46 -15.69 5.86 -9.40
N LEU A 47 -15.42 4.69 -8.80
CA LEU A 47 -14.08 4.12 -8.73
C LEU A 47 -13.73 3.42 -10.04
N ILE A 48 -12.72 3.92 -10.75
CA ILE A 48 -12.13 3.22 -11.90
C ILE A 48 -10.88 2.48 -11.40
N THR A 49 -11.05 1.20 -11.14
CA THR A 49 -9.96 0.22 -11.16
C THR A 49 -9.87 -0.36 -12.56
N PRO A 50 -8.68 -0.53 -13.17
CA PRO A 50 -8.54 -1.31 -14.40
C PRO A 50 -8.80 -2.83 -14.20
N ASP A 51 -9.40 -3.23 -13.08
CA ASP A 51 -10.00 -4.54 -12.89
C ASP A 51 -11.45 -4.32 -12.43
N ILE A 52 -12.38 -4.73 -13.30
CA ILE A 52 -13.74 -4.23 -13.39
C ILE A 52 -14.62 -4.87 -12.30
N PHE A 53 -15.29 -4.03 -11.50
CA PHE A 53 -16.41 -4.30 -10.58
C PHE A 53 -16.20 -5.29 -9.41
N SER A 54 -15.94 -4.75 -8.21
CA SER A 54 -16.63 -5.09 -6.94
C SER A 54 -15.82 -4.60 -5.72
N VAL A 55 -16.10 -3.39 -5.23
CA VAL A 55 -15.41 -2.74 -4.09
C VAL A 55 -15.72 -3.39 -2.73
N SER A 56 -16.44 -4.51 -2.67
CA SER A 56 -16.62 -5.23 -1.39
C SER A 56 -16.76 -6.75 -1.49
N ARG A 57 -16.68 -7.34 -2.68
CA ARG A 57 -16.78 -8.80 -2.86
C ARG A 57 -16.07 -9.24 -4.13
N LYS A 58 -14.75 -9.41 -4.03
CA LYS A 58 -13.97 -10.47 -4.66
C LYS A 58 -12.50 -10.08 -4.51
N PHE A 59 -11.83 -10.77 -3.59
CA PHE A 59 -10.42 -11.10 -3.76
C PHE A 59 -10.20 -11.39 -5.26
N SER A 60 -9.35 -10.64 -5.95
CA SER A 60 -8.73 -11.23 -7.14
C SER A 60 -8.06 -12.50 -6.59
N HIS A 61 -8.42 -13.67 -7.12
CA HIS A 61 -8.10 -14.98 -6.53
C HIS A 61 -6.59 -15.31 -6.53
N ALA A 62 -5.71 -14.31 -6.49
CA ALA A 62 -4.27 -14.48 -6.54
C ALA A 62 -3.47 -13.35 -5.85
N GLN A 63 -4.06 -12.46 -5.04
CA GLN A 63 -3.28 -11.42 -4.32
C GLN A 63 -3.25 -11.69 -2.81
N GLY A 64 -2.07 -11.65 -2.22
CA GLY A 64 -1.85 -11.86 -0.79
C GLY A 64 -2.21 -10.65 0.07
N ALA A 65 -2.16 -9.43 -0.48
CA ALA A 65 -2.54 -8.20 0.20
C ALA A 65 -3.12 -7.14 -0.76
N ILE A 66 -4.01 -6.29 -0.24
CA ILE A 66 -4.56 -5.11 -0.92
C ILE A 66 -4.39 -3.90 -0.01
N MET A 67 -4.04 -2.76 -0.60
CA MET A 67 -3.86 -1.50 0.11
C MET A 67 -4.71 -0.40 -0.52
N ALA A 68 -5.43 0.34 0.31
CA ALA A 68 -6.16 1.53 -0.05
C ALA A 68 -5.50 2.76 0.58
N VAL A 69 -5.28 3.80 -0.21
CA VAL A 69 -4.73 5.09 0.25
C VAL A 69 -5.79 6.15 0.08
N GLY A 70 -6.18 6.78 1.19
CA GLY A 70 -7.13 7.89 1.23
C GLY A 70 -6.50 9.20 0.74
N ALA A 71 -7.36 10.17 0.42
CA ALA A 71 -6.91 11.49 -0.01
C ALA A 71 -6.08 12.18 1.09
N SER A 72 -5.11 12.98 0.64
CA SER A 72 -4.25 13.77 1.52
C SER A 72 -5.02 14.97 2.05
N HIS A 73 -5.11 15.08 3.37
CA HIS A 73 -5.75 16.21 4.04
C HIS A 73 -4.77 16.95 4.95
N PRO A 74 -4.84 18.28 5.04
CA PRO A 74 -4.05 19.05 5.99
C PRO A 74 -4.54 18.76 7.41
N THR A 75 -3.68 18.16 8.23
CA THR A 75 -3.97 17.78 9.61
C THR A 75 -2.99 18.48 10.55
N VAL A 76 -3.51 18.97 11.67
CA VAL A 76 -2.69 19.56 12.73
C VAL A 76 -1.94 18.44 13.46
N VAL A 77 -0.62 18.52 13.50
CA VAL A 77 0.24 17.54 14.16
C VAL A 77 1.15 18.22 15.17
N ALA A 78 1.39 17.53 16.28
CA ALA A 78 2.49 17.85 17.17
C ALA A 78 3.78 17.24 16.62
N SER A 79 4.77 18.08 16.31
CA SER A 79 6.14 17.66 16.04
C SER A 79 6.79 17.16 17.34
N LYS A 80 7.79 16.29 17.19
CA LYS A 80 8.55 15.70 18.31
C LYS A 80 9.15 16.74 19.26
N ASP A 81 9.41 17.95 18.76
CA ASP A 81 9.97 19.07 19.53
C ASP A 81 8.89 19.87 20.29
N GLY A 82 7.67 19.34 20.42
CA GLY A 82 6.55 20.00 21.11
C GLY A 82 5.88 21.13 20.30
N ARG A 83 6.30 21.35 19.05
CA ARG A 83 5.73 22.39 18.17
C ARG A 83 4.49 21.87 17.45
N ILE A 84 3.42 22.66 17.41
CA ILE A 84 2.25 22.36 16.59
C ILE A 84 2.50 22.89 15.17
N GLY A 85 2.20 22.08 14.16
CA GLY A 85 2.29 22.48 12.76
C GLY A 85 1.23 21.80 11.91
N MET A 86 0.96 22.35 10.73
CA MET A 86 0.14 21.68 9.73
C MET A 86 1.00 20.74 8.89
N LYS A 87 0.57 19.48 8.76
CA LYS A 87 1.16 18.53 7.82
C LYS A 87 0.06 17.86 7.01
N ASN A 88 0.38 17.52 5.78
CA ASN A 88 -0.49 16.68 4.97
C ASN A 88 -0.41 15.24 5.47
N GLN A 89 -1.54 14.67 5.88
CA GLN A 89 -1.66 13.27 6.27
C GLN A 89 -2.55 12.51 5.28
N MET A 90 -2.22 11.24 5.08
CA MET A 90 -3.00 10.29 4.30
C MET A 90 -3.31 9.07 5.17
N GLN A 91 -4.55 8.57 5.10
CA GLN A 91 -4.91 7.31 5.72
C GLN A 91 -4.57 6.16 4.78
N VAL A 92 -3.95 5.10 5.31
CA VAL A 92 -3.65 3.89 4.55
C VAL A 92 -4.28 2.70 5.26
N ASN A 93 -5.12 1.95 4.54
CA ASN A 93 -5.72 0.72 5.02
C ASN A 93 -5.14 -0.45 4.23
N VAL A 94 -4.68 -1.50 4.93
CA VAL A 94 -4.18 -2.72 4.30
C VAL A 94 -4.94 -3.92 4.82
N THR A 95 -5.30 -4.82 3.90
CA THR A 95 -5.86 -6.13 4.22
C THR A 95 -4.92 -7.17 3.65
N ALA A 96 -4.56 -8.17 4.46
CA ALA A 96 -3.62 -9.22 4.10
C ALA A 96 -4.13 -10.59 4.54
N ASP A 97 -3.76 -11.64 3.80
CA ASP A 97 -4.02 -13.02 4.19
C ASP A 97 -3.03 -13.47 5.26
N HIS A 98 -3.49 -13.56 6.51
CA HIS A 98 -2.67 -13.93 7.67
C HIS A 98 -2.12 -15.37 7.63
N ARG A 99 -2.55 -16.20 6.69
CA ARG A 99 -1.96 -17.53 6.48
C ARG A 99 -0.55 -17.46 5.88
N VAL A 100 -0.20 -16.32 5.28
CA VAL A 100 1.08 -16.08 4.60
C VAL A 100 1.80 -14.86 5.14
N ILE A 101 1.03 -13.80 5.43
CA ILE A 101 1.57 -12.50 5.81
C ILE A 101 1.38 -12.32 7.31
N TYR A 102 2.48 -12.34 8.05
CA TYR A 102 2.48 -12.04 9.47
C TYR A 102 2.35 -10.53 9.71
N GLU A 103 1.79 -10.16 10.86
CA GLU A 103 1.62 -8.75 11.25
C GLU A 103 2.95 -7.99 11.28
N ALA A 104 4.04 -8.64 11.70
CA ALA A 104 5.36 -8.03 11.75
C ALA A 104 5.88 -7.66 10.34
N ASP A 105 5.65 -8.52 9.35
CA ASP A 105 6.04 -8.25 7.96
C ASP A 105 5.23 -7.11 7.37
N LEU A 106 3.92 -7.09 7.65
CA LEU A 106 3.03 -6.03 7.21
C LEU A 106 3.38 -4.68 7.86
N ALA A 107 3.66 -4.68 9.16
CA ALA A 107 4.09 -3.49 9.89
C ALA A 107 5.43 -2.96 9.38
N SER A 108 6.41 -3.84 9.13
CA SER A 108 7.71 -3.47 8.56
C SER A 108 7.57 -2.90 7.15
N PHE A 109 6.68 -3.48 6.34
CA PHE A 109 6.33 -2.97 5.01
C PHE A 109 5.75 -1.56 5.09
N LEU A 110 4.74 -1.34 5.95
CA LEU A 110 4.11 -0.04 6.14
C LEU A 110 5.09 1.03 6.66
N GLN A 111 5.95 0.68 7.62
CA GLN A 111 6.99 1.58 8.11
C GLN A 111 7.99 1.95 7.02
N SER A 112 8.39 0.98 6.19
CA SER A 112 9.30 1.23 5.06
C SER A 112 8.68 2.16 4.05
N MET A 113 7.40 1.94 3.71
CA MET A 113 6.65 2.78 2.78
C MET A 113 6.48 4.19 3.33
N ALA A 114 6.08 4.35 4.60
CA ALA A 114 5.93 5.64 5.26
C ALA A 114 7.24 6.43 5.26
N LYS A 115 8.37 5.77 5.59
CA LYS A 115 9.69 6.40 5.56
C LYS A 115 10.07 6.91 4.17
N ILE A 116 9.75 6.13 3.13
CA ILE A 116 10.02 6.52 1.73
C ILE A 116 9.15 7.72 1.30
N ILE A 117 7.91 7.81 1.78
CA ILE A 117 7.00 8.92 1.46
C ILE A 117 7.42 10.19 2.22
N ASP A 118 7.85 10.06 3.48
CA ASP A 118 8.30 11.18 4.32
C ASP A 118 9.63 11.78 3.84
N ASP A 119 10.55 10.95 3.32
CA ASP A 119 11.82 11.40 2.74
C ASP A 119 12.01 10.87 1.31
N PRO A 120 11.46 11.56 0.31
CA PRO A 120 11.51 11.11 -1.08
C PRO A 120 12.89 11.21 -1.73
N LYS A 121 13.92 11.67 -1.02
CA LYS A 121 15.31 11.64 -1.52
C LYS A 121 15.78 10.22 -1.82
N ASP A 122 15.22 9.22 -1.14
CA ASP A 122 15.47 7.82 -1.48
C ASP A 122 14.87 7.44 -2.84
N LEU A 123 13.80 8.09 -3.30
CA LEU A 123 13.09 7.77 -4.55
C LEU A 123 13.75 8.37 -5.81
N THR A 124 14.74 9.26 -5.67
CA THR A 124 15.41 9.92 -6.80
C THR A 124 16.67 9.17 -7.21
N PHE A 125 16.48 8.09 -7.98
CA PHE A 125 17.41 7.58 -9.01
C PHE A 125 16.54 6.89 -10.08
#